data_AF-A0A2T0TLJ9-F1
#
_entry.id   AF-A0A2T0TLJ9-F1
#
_cell.length_a   1.000
_cell.length_b   1.000
_cell.length_c   1.000
_cell.angle_alpha   90.00
_cell.angle_beta   90.00
_cell.angle_gamma   90.00
#
_symmetry.space_group_name_H-M   'P 1'
#
loop_
_entity.id
_entity.type
_entity.pdbx_description
1 polymer ?
#
loop_
_entity_poly.entity_id
_entity_poly.type
_entity_poly.pdbx_seq_one_letter_code
_entity_poly.pdbx_strand_id
1 'polypeptide(L)'
;MSGRPLTRRAHYNRLMGARLRDLRQDAGIKPAPMARAFGVSEAAISKVECGHRGLSPQVLGVYCDLFDVSPLDLFRDVAEQYRAQCDPFRPGVYRAVRGEVRVLDGLALYADLPERYLPAGALRVGVEALNEA
;
A
#
# COMPACT_ATOMS: atom_id res chain seq x y z
N MET A 1 -11.67 -23.51 1.54
CA MET A 1 -10.72 -23.44 0.41
C MET A 1 -9.57 -22.56 0.82
N SER A 2 -8.45 -23.13 1.28
CA SER A 2 -7.27 -22.35 1.64
C SER A 2 -6.48 -22.03 0.37
N GLY A 3 -6.70 -20.83 -0.19
CA GLY A 3 -5.93 -20.34 -1.34
C GLY A 3 -4.47 -20.09 -0.95
N ARG A 4 -3.54 -20.28 -1.90
CA ARG A 4 -2.13 -19.96 -1.71
C ARG A 4 -1.98 -18.51 -1.23
N PRO A 5 -1.14 -18.22 -0.22
CA PRO A 5 -0.92 -16.85 0.22
C PRO A 5 -0.38 -16.00 -0.94
N LEU A 6 -0.87 -14.75 -1.01
CA LEU A 6 -0.44 -13.80 -2.03
C LEU A 6 1.06 -13.54 -1.91
N THR A 7 1.70 -13.24 -3.04
CA THR A 7 3.02 -12.63 -2.98
C THR A 7 2.90 -11.26 -2.30
N ARG A 8 3.97 -10.82 -1.63
CA ARG A 8 4.03 -9.49 -0.99
C ARG A 8 3.61 -8.38 -1.95
N ARG A 9 4.13 -8.39 -3.19
CA ARG A 9 3.76 -7.42 -4.23
C ARG A 9 2.26 -7.43 -4.53
N ALA A 10 1.67 -8.61 -4.71
CA ALA A 10 0.23 -8.73 -4.99
C ALA A 10 -0.62 -8.28 -3.79
N HIS A 11 -0.18 -8.58 -2.57
CA HIS A 11 -0.84 -8.13 -1.34
C HIS A 11 -0.80 -6.60 -1.21
N TYR A 12 0.39 -6.00 -1.36
CA TYR A 12 0.54 -4.54 -1.35
C TYR A 12 -0.31 -3.87 -2.44
N ASN A 13 -0.30 -4.39 -3.66
CA ASN A 13 -1.12 -3.85 -4.76
C ASN A 13 -2.62 -3.88 -4.44
N ARG A 14 -3.11 -4.91 -3.74
CA ARG A 14 -4.52 -4.97 -3.32
C ARG A 14 -4.85 -3.89 -2.30
N LEU A 15 -3.97 -3.65 -1.33
CA LEU A 15 -4.19 -2.61 -0.33
C LEU A 15 -4.12 -1.21 -0.94
N MET A 16 -3.12 -0.95 -1.79
CA MET A 16 -3.02 0.30 -2.53
C MET A 16 -4.26 0.52 -3.43
N GLY A 17 -4.64 -0.50 -4.22
CA GLY A 17 -5.82 -0.42 -5.08
C GLY A 17 -7.11 -0.15 -4.31
N ALA A 18 -7.31 -0.81 -3.16
CA ALA A 18 -8.45 -0.56 -2.29
C ALA A 18 -8.44 0.88 -1.77
N ARG A 19 -7.29 1.39 -1.30
CA ARG A 19 -7.19 2.77 -0.83
C ARG A 19 -7.53 3.81 -1.90
N LEU A 20 -7.08 3.58 -3.13
CA LEU A 20 -7.41 4.43 -4.28
C LEU A 20 -8.89 4.37 -4.65
N ARG A 21 -9.50 3.19 -4.55
CA ARG A 21 -10.93 2.99 -4.75
C ARG A 21 -11.75 3.74 -3.71
N ASP A 22 -11.33 3.72 -2.44
CA ASP A 22 -11.99 4.43 -1.36
C ASP A 22 -11.99 5.94 -1.64
N LEU A 23 -10.84 6.52 -2.00
CA LEU A 23 -10.75 7.95 -2.40
C LEU A 23 -11.74 8.30 -3.53
N ARG A 24 -11.81 7.45 -4.56
CA ARG A 24 -12.74 7.65 -5.67
C ARG A 24 -14.21 7.58 -5.20
N GLN A 25 -14.54 6.64 -4.32
CA GLN A 25 -15.90 6.45 -3.80
C GLN A 25 -16.32 7.60 -2.87
N ASP A 26 -15.41 8.06 -2.00
CA ASP A 26 -15.63 9.19 -1.10
C ASP A 26 -15.88 10.49 -1.87
N ALA A 27 -15.23 10.66 -3.02
CA ALA A 27 -15.47 11.77 -3.94
C ALA A 27 -16.75 11.61 -4.80
N GLY A 28 -17.47 10.49 -4.70
CA GLY A 28 -18.67 10.21 -5.50
C GLY A 28 -18.41 9.98 -7.00
N ILE A 29 -17.17 9.70 -7.39
CA ILE A 29 -16.78 9.59 -8.80
C ILE A 29 -16.99 8.17 -9.32
N LYS A 30 -17.70 8.03 -10.43
CA LYS A 30 -17.83 6.74 -11.12
C LYS A 30 -16.55 6.41 -11.92
N PRO A 31 -16.20 5.12 -12.11
CA PRO A 31 -15.02 4.72 -12.88
C PRO A 31 -14.99 5.28 -14.31
N ALA A 32 -16.14 5.32 -14.99
CA ALA A 32 -16.26 5.80 -16.37
C ALA A 32 -15.83 7.27 -16.56
N PRO A 33 -16.38 8.26 -15.81
CA PRO A 33 -15.88 9.64 -15.81
C PRO A 33 -14.38 9.75 -15.53
N MET A 34 -13.87 9.03 -14.55
CA MET A 34 -12.47 9.10 -14.16
C MET A 34 -11.54 8.53 -15.24
N ALA A 35 -11.91 7.39 -15.83
CA ALA A 35 -11.17 6.79 -16.93
C ALA A 35 -11.06 7.75 -18.12
N ARG A 36 -12.16 8.46 -18.46
CA ARG A 36 -12.14 9.51 -19.48
C ARG A 36 -11.23 10.67 -19.11
N ALA A 37 -11.31 11.18 -17.89
CA ALA A 37 -10.45 12.26 -17.42
C ALA A 37 -8.95 11.89 -17.47
N PHE A 38 -8.65 10.61 -17.23
CA PHE A 38 -7.28 10.10 -17.17
C PHE A 38 -6.75 9.63 -18.53
N GLY A 39 -7.59 9.61 -19.57
CA GLY A 39 -7.22 9.07 -20.88
C GLY A 39 -6.93 7.56 -20.87
N VAL A 40 -7.56 6.80 -19.97
CA VAL A 40 -7.38 5.34 -19.84
C VAL A 40 -8.73 4.62 -19.97
N SER A 41 -8.70 3.28 -20.06
CA SER A 41 -9.92 2.48 -20.05
C SER A 41 -10.44 2.25 -18.63
N GLU A 42 -11.76 2.07 -18.48
CA GLU A 42 -12.38 1.67 -17.21
C GLU A 42 -11.81 0.36 -16.67
N ALA A 43 -11.47 -0.58 -17.58
CA ALA A 43 -10.81 -1.82 -17.23
C ALA A 43 -9.41 -1.59 -16.63
N ALA A 44 -8.68 -0.54 -17.05
CA ALA A 44 -7.40 -0.19 -16.47
C ALA A 44 -7.56 0.32 -15.03
N ILE A 45 -8.53 1.21 -14.80
CA ILE A 45 -8.90 1.68 -13.44
C ILE A 45 -9.26 0.48 -12.56
N SER A 46 -10.16 -0.39 -13.03
CA SER A 46 -10.58 -1.58 -12.29
C SER A 46 -9.42 -2.54 -11.96
N LYS A 47 -8.51 -2.79 -12.91
CA LYS A 47 -7.32 -3.64 -12.65
C LYS A 47 -6.41 -3.05 -11.57
N VAL A 48 -6.26 -1.74 -11.53
CA VAL A 48 -5.47 -1.04 -10.49
C VAL A 48 -6.19 -1.09 -9.16
N GLU A 49 -7.46 -0.67 -9.10
CA GLU A 49 -8.26 -0.63 -7.86
C GLU A 49 -8.47 -2.01 -7.23
N CYS A 50 -8.49 -3.08 -8.02
CA CYS A 50 -8.58 -4.45 -7.53
C CYS A 50 -7.20 -5.07 -7.21
N GLY A 51 -6.10 -4.34 -7.41
CA GLY A 51 -4.73 -4.82 -7.17
C GLY A 51 -4.22 -5.88 -8.16
N HIS A 52 -4.94 -6.11 -9.27
CA HIS A 52 -4.53 -7.04 -10.34
C HIS A 52 -3.36 -6.48 -11.16
N ARG A 53 -3.20 -5.16 -11.19
CA ARG A 53 -2.08 -4.45 -11.82
C ARG A 53 -1.45 -3.52 -10.80
N GLY A 54 -0.12 -3.54 -10.72
CA GLY A 54 0.62 -2.56 -9.92
C GLY A 54 0.40 -1.14 -10.43
N LEU A 55 0.40 -0.18 -9.51
CA LEU A 55 0.21 1.23 -9.79
C LEU A 55 1.49 1.85 -10.34
N SER A 56 1.50 2.37 -11.57
CA SER A 56 2.67 3.09 -12.08
C SER A 56 2.79 4.48 -11.43
N PRO A 57 3.99 5.09 -11.39
CA PRO A 57 4.16 6.42 -10.80
C PRO A 57 3.31 7.49 -11.48
N GLN A 58 3.11 7.39 -12.79
CA GLN A 58 2.26 8.30 -13.55
C GLN A 58 0.81 8.21 -13.09
N VAL A 59 0.25 7.00 -12.99
CA VAL A 59 -1.14 6.82 -12.52
C VAL A 59 -1.28 7.26 -11.07
N LEU A 60 -0.29 6.96 -10.21
CA LEU A 60 -0.27 7.47 -8.83
C LEU A 60 -0.37 8.99 -8.79
N GLY A 61 0.44 9.69 -9.60
CA GLY A 61 0.40 11.16 -9.70
C GLY A 61 -0.99 11.67 -10.06
N VAL A 62 -1.65 11.07 -11.06
CA VAL A 62 -3.00 11.49 -11.46
C VAL A 62 -4.03 11.29 -10.34
N TYR A 63 -3.94 10.19 -9.57
CA TYR A 63 -4.79 10.01 -8.37
C TYR A 63 -4.49 11.09 -7.31
N CYS A 64 -3.22 11.37 -7.04
CA CYS A 64 -2.81 12.36 -6.05
C CYS A 64 -3.32 13.76 -6.42
N ASP A 65 -3.16 14.16 -7.68
CA ASP A 65 -3.62 15.45 -8.18
C ASP A 65 -5.15 15.57 -8.17
N LEU A 66 -5.87 14.50 -8.56
CA LEU A 66 -7.34 14.54 -8.61
C LEU A 66 -7.97 14.64 -7.21
N PHE A 67 -7.41 13.95 -6.22
CA PHE A 67 -7.99 13.85 -4.88
C PHE A 67 -7.30 14.75 -3.85
N ASP A 68 -6.33 15.57 -4.27
CA ASP A 68 -5.53 16.43 -3.39
C ASP A 68 -4.92 15.65 -2.20
N VAL A 69 -4.31 14.50 -2.52
CA VAL A 69 -3.67 13.63 -1.52
C VAL A 69 -2.17 13.52 -1.77
N SER A 70 -1.39 13.57 -0.70
CA SER A 70 0.04 13.34 -0.79
C SER A 70 0.34 11.87 -1.10
N PRO A 71 1.22 11.56 -2.07
CA PRO A 71 1.68 10.18 -2.28
C PRO A 71 2.38 9.62 -1.03
N LEU A 72 3.00 10.47 -0.21
CA LEU A 72 3.66 10.03 1.02
C LEU A 72 2.66 9.57 2.08
N ASP A 73 1.51 10.24 2.18
CA ASP A 73 0.42 9.83 3.07
C ASP A 73 -0.16 8.48 2.62
N LEU A 74 -0.37 8.30 1.31
CA LEU A 74 -0.78 7.02 0.75
C LEU A 74 0.21 5.89 1.07
N PHE A 75 1.50 6.12 0.88
CA PHE A 75 2.53 5.12 1.20
C PHE A 75 2.52 4.75 2.68
N ARG A 76 2.44 5.74 3.58
CA ARG A 76 2.38 5.50 5.03
C ARG A 76 1.14 4.67 5.40
N ASP A 77 -0.04 5.08 4.94
CA ASP A 77 -1.30 4.46 5.31
C ASP A 77 -1.37 3.00 4.82
N VAL A 78 -0.95 2.76 3.57
CA VAL A 78 -0.94 1.42 2.98
C VAL A 78 0.12 0.53 3.62
N ALA A 79 1.30 1.07 3.97
CA ALA A 79 2.32 0.31 4.69
C ALA A 79 1.85 -0.11 6.07
N GLU A 80 1.20 0.80 6.80
CA GLU A 80 0.62 0.50 8.11
C GLU A 80 -0.42 -0.61 8.03
N GLN A 81 -1.31 -0.55 7.04
CA GLN A 81 -2.29 -1.60 6.81
C GLN A 81 -1.63 -2.93 6.41
N TYR A 82 -0.62 -2.89 5.54
CA TYR A 82 0.13 -4.07 5.12
C TYR A 82 0.80 -4.76 6.32
N ARG A 83 1.52 -3.99 7.14
CA ARG A 83 2.24 -4.50 8.31
C ARG A 83 1.28 -5.02 9.38
N ALA A 84 0.16 -4.35 9.62
CA ALA A 84 -0.88 -4.83 10.51
C ALA A 84 -1.51 -6.16 10.04
N GLN A 85 -1.59 -6.41 8.74
CA GLN A 85 -2.05 -7.71 8.21
C GLN A 85 -0.97 -8.81 8.29
N CYS A 86 0.31 -8.44 8.28
CA CYS A 86 1.41 -9.38 8.47
C CYS A 86 1.64 -9.76 9.95
N ASP A 87 1.42 -8.83 10.88
CA ASP A 87 1.48 -9.06 12.32
C ASP A 87 0.21 -8.49 13.00
N PRO A 88 -0.91 -9.24 12.95
CA PRO A 88 -2.18 -8.79 13.51
C PRO A 88 -2.19 -8.76 15.04
N PHE A 89 -1.22 -9.39 15.71
CA PHE A 89 -1.17 -9.45 17.17
C PHE A 89 -0.47 -8.23 17.78
N ARG A 90 0.36 -7.52 17.02
CA ARG A 90 1.12 -6.35 17.50
C ARG A 90 1.08 -5.16 16.52
N PRO A 91 -0.10 -4.73 16.04
CA PRO A 91 -0.20 -3.64 15.06
C PRO A 91 0.33 -2.31 15.62
N GLY A 92 0.29 -2.12 16.94
CA GLY A 92 0.79 -0.91 17.61
C GLY A 92 2.31 -0.73 17.52
N VAL A 93 3.08 -1.82 17.35
CA VAL A 93 4.54 -1.76 17.23
C VAL A 93 4.94 -0.95 16.01
N TYR A 94 4.30 -1.21 14.87
CA TYR A 94 4.56 -0.44 13.65
C TYR A 94 4.09 1.02 13.76
N ARG A 95 2.95 1.27 14.40
CA ARG A 95 2.44 2.65 14.60
C ARG A 95 3.33 3.50 15.50
N ALA A 96 4.02 2.88 16.46
CA ALA A 96 4.98 3.54 17.33
C ALA A 96 6.26 3.97 16.60
N VAL A 97 6.51 3.44 15.40
CA VAL A 97 7.62 3.86 14.55
C VAL A 97 7.39 5.28 14.05
N ARG A 98 8.48 6.07 14.01
CA ARG A 98 8.49 7.43 13.44
C ARG A 98 7.81 7.46 12.07
N GLY A 99 7.02 8.51 11.82
CA GLY A 99 6.19 8.63 10.63
C GLY A 99 7.00 8.57 9.33
N GLU A 100 8.18 9.18 9.32
CA GLU A 100 9.10 9.20 8.17
C GLU A 100 9.57 7.79 7.80
N VAL A 101 9.84 6.95 8.79
CA VAL A 101 10.27 5.57 8.59
C VAL A 101 9.12 4.73 8.01
N ARG A 102 7.87 5.00 8.42
CA ARG A 102 6.68 4.37 7.83
C ARG A 102 6.48 4.77 6.37
N VAL A 103 6.70 6.05 6.04
CA VAL A 103 6.69 6.53 4.64
C VAL A 103 7.73 5.81 3.80
N LEU A 104 8.97 5.69 4.30
CA LEU A 104 10.06 5.00 3.60
C LEU A 104 9.75 3.50 3.41
N ASP A 105 9.16 2.85 4.41
CA ASP A 105 8.72 1.45 4.30
C ASP A 105 7.62 1.28 3.23
N GLY A 106 6.64 2.18 3.19
CA GLY A 106 5.60 2.20 2.14
C GLY A 106 6.16 2.43 0.75
N LEU A 107 7.08 3.38 0.59
CA LEU A 107 7.77 3.61 -0.68
C LEU A 107 8.57 2.38 -1.11
N ALA A 108 9.25 1.72 -0.17
CA ALA A 108 10.02 0.53 -0.46
C ALA A 108 9.16 -0.69 -0.80
N LEU A 109 7.98 -0.84 -0.18
CA LEU A 109 6.95 -1.80 -0.57
C LEU A 109 6.39 -1.50 -1.97
N TYR A 110 6.12 -0.24 -2.27
CA TYR A 110 5.67 0.23 -3.60
C TYR A 110 6.70 -0.11 -4.70
N ALA A 111 7.97 0.15 -4.43
CA ALA A 111 9.08 -0.18 -5.31
C ALA A 111 9.42 -1.68 -5.33
N ASP A 112 8.73 -2.50 -4.52
CA ASP A 112 8.95 -3.94 -4.37
C ASP A 112 10.40 -4.28 -3.99
N LEU A 113 11.03 -3.43 -3.18
CA LEU A 113 12.38 -3.68 -2.68
C LEU A 113 12.39 -4.90 -1.75
N PRO A 114 13.41 -5.76 -1.79
CA PRO A 114 13.52 -6.93 -0.90
C PRO A 114 13.38 -6.57 0.59
N GLU A 115 12.81 -7.49 1.39
CA GLU A 115 12.52 -7.28 2.83
C GLU A 115 13.72 -6.78 3.65
N ARG A 116 14.93 -7.23 3.31
CA ARG A 116 16.18 -6.82 3.98
C ARG A 116 16.50 -5.33 3.85
N TYR A 117 15.90 -4.63 2.89
CA TYR A 117 16.06 -3.19 2.70
C TYR A 117 14.87 -2.40 3.25
N LEU A 118 13.88 -3.08 3.84
CA LEU A 118 12.72 -2.42 4.41
C LEU A 118 13.03 -1.96 5.84
N PRO A 119 12.71 -0.70 6.19
CA PRO A 119 12.93 -0.20 7.53
C PRO A 119 12.24 -1.04 8.62
N ALA A 120 11.08 -1.65 8.32
CA ALA A 120 10.39 -2.54 9.25
C ALA A 120 10.82 -4.02 9.17
N GLY A 121 11.47 -4.44 8.09
CA GLY A 121 12.19 -5.73 8.07
C GLY A 121 13.31 -5.76 9.12
N ALA A 122 13.93 -4.60 9.36
CA ALA A 122 14.90 -4.37 10.43
C ALA A 122 14.28 -4.22 11.84
N LEU A 123 12.96 -4.04 11.96
CA LEU A 123 12.25 -4.01 13.25
C LEU A 123 11.80 -5.41 13.72
N ARG A 124 12.09 -6.46 12.94
CA ARG A 124 11.94 -7.86 13.39
C ARG A 124 12.98 -8.28 14.45
N VAL A 125 13.79 -7.36 14.96
CA VAL A 125 14.64 -7.59 16.13
C VAL A 125 13.76 -7.60 17.37
N GLY A 126 13.32 -8.80 17.78
CA GLY A 126 12.52 -8.95 18.99
C GLY A 126 11.90 -10.32 19.26
N VAL A 127 12.33 -11.37 18.54
CA VAL A 127 12.12 -12.76 19.00
C VAL A 127 13.46 -13.41 19.35
N GLU A 128 14.52 -13.10 18.62
CA GLU A 128 15.89 -13.52 18.98
C GLU A 128 16.39 -12.89 20.29
N ALA A 129 15.89 -11.70 20.65
CA ALA A 129 16.21 -11.03 21.91
C ALA A 129 15.56 -11.66 23.16
N LEU A 130 14.72 -12.68 23.02
CA LEU A 130 14.09 -13.40 24.14
C LEU A 130 14.82 -14.69 24.52
N ASN A 131 15.85 -15.09 23.78
CA ASN A 131 16.62 -16.32 24.04
C ASN A 131 18.00 -16.07 24.67
N GLU A 132 18.33 -14.81 25.01
CA GLU A 132 19.60 -14.44 25.67
C GLU A 132 19.40 -13.75 27.04
N ALA A 133 18.30 -14.06 27.75
CA ALA A 133 18.07 -13.62 29.12
C ALA A 133 17.91 -14.80 30.09
#